data_AF-A0AAW9J2C8-F1
#
_entry.id   AF-A0AAW9J2C8-F1
#
_cell.length_a   1.000
_cell.length_b   1.000
_cell.length_c   1.000
_cell.angle_alpha   90.00
_cell.angle_beta   90.00
_cell.angle_gamma   90.00
#
_symmetry.space_group_name_H-M   'P 1'
#
loop_
_entity.id
_entity.type
_entity.pdbx_description
1 polymer ?
#
loop_
_entity_poly.entity_id
_entity_poly.type
_entity_poly.pdbx_seq_one_letter_code
_entity_poly.pdbx_strand_id
1 'polypeptide(L)'
;LQSWQFNYGQRDDYEKYKPYVNYDGIFESDGYVQPYGDSPLDDETVGENVYLNIINKAKDYVYINTPYLIVDNELVTALTLSAKSGVEIIIVTPHIEDKWYAHMVTRAYYSQLIEAGVKIYEYTPG
;
A
#
# COMPACT_ATOMS: atom_id res chain seq x y z
N LEU A 1 -13.52 -10.26 -5.26
CA LEU A 1 -14.24 -11.56 -5.33
C LEU A 1 -15.75 -11.39 -5.50
N GLN A 2 -16.41 -10.45 -4.78
CA GLN A 2 -17.83 -10.16 -4.99
C GLN A 2 -18.18 -9.71 -6.42
N SER A 3 -17.33 -8.89 -7.06
CA SER A 3 -17.51 -8.51 -8.47
C SER A 3 -17.40 -9.71 -9.45
N TRP A 4 -16.62 -10.74 -9.11
CA TRP A 4 -16.54 -11.98 -9.90
C TRP A 4 -17.85 -12.77 -9.77
N GLN A 5 -18.40 -12.89 -8.56
CA GLN A 5 -19.69 -13.56 -8.33
C GLN A 5 -20.86 -12.85 -9.01
N PHE A 6 -20.88 -11.52 -9.00
CA PHE A 6 -21.89 -10.74 -9.69
C PHE A 6 -21.89 -11.01 -11.21
N ASN A 7 -20.70 -11.13 -11.81
CA ASN A 7 -20.57 -11.37 -13.25
C ASN A 7 -20.83 -12.84 -13.65
N TYR A 8 -20.50 -13.81 -12.79
CA TYR A 8 -20.57 -15.24 -13.13
C TYR A 8 -21.74 -16.01 -12.50
N GLY A 9 -22.56 -15.36 -11.65
CA GLY A 9 -23.72 -15.98 -11.02
C GLY A 9 -23.38 -17.11 -10.03
N GLN A 10 -22.10 -17.33 -9.74
CA GLN A 10 -21.64 -18.31 -8.75
C GLN A 10 -21.63 -17.66 -7.36
N ARG A 11 -22.28 -18.32 -6.40
CA ARG A 11 -22.12 -18.03 -4.97
C ARG A 11 -21.12 -19.02 -4.39
N ASP A 12 -19.88 -18.58 -4.25
CA ASP A 12 -18.89 -19.28 -3.44
C ASP A 12 -19.16 -19.04 -1.97
N ASP A 13 -19.01 -20.10 -1.19
CA ASP A 13 -18.92 -20.02 0.26
C ASP A 13 -17.54 -19.45 0.65
N TYR A 14 -17.54 -18.25 1.24
CA TYR A 14 -16.34 -17.56 1.70
C TYR A 14 -15.95 -17.91 3.13
N GLU A 15 -16.86 -18.52 3.90
CA GLU A 15 -16.56 -18.95 5.28
C GLU A 15 -15.40 -19.94 5.29
N LYS A 16 -15.22 -20.70 4.19
CA LYS A 16 -14.11 -21.63 4.03
C LYS A 16 -12.71 -20.98 3.99
N TYR A 17 -12.63 -19.67 3.74
CA TYR A 17 -11.38 -18.91 3.72
C TYR A 17 -11.18 -18.07 4.97
N LYS A 18 -12.18 -17.96 5.83
CA LYS A 18 -11.98 -17.36 7.14
C LYS A 18 -11.07 -18.29 7.95
N PRO A 19 -10.13 -17.74 8.73
CA PRO A 19 -9.37 -18.56 9.67
C PRO A 19 -10.37 -19.30 10.59
N TYR A 20 -10.30 -20.63 10.59
CA TYR A 20 -11.24 -21.52 11.28
C TYR A 20 -11.14 -21.46 12.81
N VAL A 21 -10.18 -20.73 13.34
CA VAL A 21 -9.86 -20.68 14.75
C VAL A 21 -9.47 -19.25 15.09
N ASN A 22 -10.06 -18.70 16.15
CA ASN A 22 -9.43 -17.58 16.83
C ASN A 22 -8.04 -18.05 17.27
N TYR A 23 -7.01 -17.30 16.88
CA TYR A 23 -5.66 -17.62 17.33
C TYR A 23 -5.57 -17.32 18.83
N ASP A 24 -5.64 -18.36 19.64
CA ASP A 24 -5.55 -18.27 21.11
C ASP A 24 -4.09 -18.25 21.62
N GLY A 25 -3.12 -18.17 20.71
CA GLY A 25 -1.70 -18.10 21.03
C GLY A 25 -1.25 -16.67 21.40
N ILE A 26 0.00 -16.56 21.86
CA ILE A 26 0.63 -15.26 22.12
C ILE A 26 1.22 -14.75 20.80
N PHE A 27 0.81 -13.56 20.36
CA PHE A 27 1.50 -12.86 19.29
C PHE A 27 2.87 -12.40 19.79
N GLU A 28 3.92 -12.65 19.00
CA GLU A 28 5.29 -12.23 19.34
C GLU A 28 5.46 -10.69 19.29
N SER A 29 4.60 -10.01 18.53
CA SER A 29 4.62 -8.56 18.32
C SER A 29 3.30 -7.92 18.74
N ASP A 30 3.39 -6.68 19.23
CA ASP A 30 2.26 -5.77 19.49
C ASP A 30 1.77 -5.03 18.23
N GLY A 31 2.27 -5.41 17.06
CA GLY A 31 1.83 -4.90 15.77
C GLY A 31 0.42 -5.36 15.40
N TYR A 32 -0.25 -4.55 14.58
CA TYR A 32 -1.60 -4.82 14.09
C TYR A 32 -1.59 -5.02 12.58
N VAL A 33 -2.43 -5.95 12.11
CA VAL A 33 -2.76 -6.09 10.69
C VAL A 33 -4.13 -5.48 10.48
N GLN A 34 -4.23 -4.50 9.59
CA GLN A 34 -5.48 -3.81 9.26
C GLN A 34 -5.97 -4.26 7.88
N PRO A 35 -6.86 -5.26 7.79
CA PRO A 35 -7.56 -5.53 6.54
C PRO A 35 -8.58 -4.42 6.27
N TYR A 36 -8.78 -4.08 5.00
CA TYR A 36 -9.88 -3.24 4.54
C TYR A 36 -10.41 -3.79 3.21
N GLY A 37 -11.66 -3.46 2.89
CA GLY A 37 -12.29 -3.76 1.62
C GLY A 37 -12.66 -2.46 0.93
N ASP A 38 -12.67 -2.51 -0.39
CA ASP A 38 -13.07 -1.38 -1.23
C ASP A 38 -14.15 -1.86 -2.20
N SER A 39 -15.09 -0.98 -2.53
CA SER A 39 -16.27 -1.32 -3.33
C SER A 39 -16.39 -0.33 -4.51
N PRO A 40 -16.33 -0.81 -5.76
CA PRO A 40 -16.48 0.06 -6.92
C PRO A 40 -17.92 0.55 -7.14
N LEU A 41 -18.85 0.21 -6.23
CA LEU A 41 -20.27 0.54 -6.31
C LEU A 41 -20.65 1.70 -5.37
N ASP A 42 -19.70 2.21 -4.60
CA ASP A 42 -19.86 3.43 -3.82
C ASP A 42 -18.91 4.53 -4.32
N ASP A 43 -19.05 5.72 -3.74
CA ASP A 43 -18.27 6.91 -4.08
C ASP A 43 -17.14 7.16 -3.05
N GLU A 44 -16.71 6.13 -2.30
CA GLU A 44 -15.66 6.27 -1.29
C GLU A 44 -14.33 5.68 -1.77
N THR A 45 -13.24 6.45 -1.71
CA THR A 45 -11.89 5.96 -2.01
C THR A 45 -11.27 5.28 -0.79
N VAL A 46 -11.87 4.19 -0.31
CA VAL A 46 -11.48 3.55 0.96
C VAL A 46 -9.99 3.19 0.97
N GLY A 47 -9.48 2.62 -0.12
CA GLY A 47 -8.08 2.25 -0.21
C GLY A 47 -7.12 3.43 -0.02
N GLU A 48 -7.35 4.52 -0.74
CA GLU A 48 -6.55 5.75 -0.63
C GLU A 48 -6.60 6.33 0.79
N ASN A 49 -7.80 6.45 1.35
CA ASN A 49 -8.02 7.00 2.69
C ASN A 49 -7.29 6.21 3.79
N VAL A 50 -7.22 4.87 3.66
CA VAL A 50 -6.46 4.03 4.60
C VAL A 50 -4.97 4.37 4.54
N TYR A 51 -4.38 4.44 3.34
CA TYR A 51 -2.96 4.79 3.20
C TYR A 51 -2.66 6.20 3.69
N LEU A 52 -3.50 7.19 3.34
CA LEU A 52 -3.36 8.57 3.83
C LEU A 52 -3.41 8.62 5.36
N ASN A 53 -4.32 7.89 5.99
CA ASN A 53 -4.42 7.83 7.45
C ASN A 53 -3.16 7.25 8.09
N ILE A 54 -2.60 6.17 7.53
CA ILE A 54 -1.34 5.55 7.99
C ILE A 54 -0.19 6.56 7.87
N ILE A 55 0.00 7.17 6.70
CA ILE A 55 1.11 8.09 6.42
C ILE A 55 1.04 9.34 7.29
N ASN A 56 -0.16 9.93 7.45
CA ASN A 56 -0.33 11.17 8.20
C ASN A 56 -0.25 10.97 9.71
N LYS A 57 -0.51 9.76 10.23
CA LYS A 57 -0.43 9.45 11.67
C LYS A 57 0.89 8.87 12.12
N ALA A 58 1.73 8.41 11.18
CA ALA A 58 3.06 7.88 11.49
C ALA A 58 3.87 8.88 12.33
N LYS A 59 4.62 8.34 13.30
CA LYS A 59 5.46 9.12 14.21
C LYS A 59 6.94 8.92 13.96
N ASP A 60 7.33 7.68 13.66
CA ASP A 60 8.74 7.31 13.53
C ASP A 60 9.10 6.94 12.09
N TYR A 61 8.34 6.04 11.47
CA TYR A 61 8.64 5.57 10.11
C TYR A 61 7.41 5.09 9.33
N VAL A 62 7.56 5.03 8.00
CA VAL A 62 6.67 4.37 7.04
C VAL A 62 7.50 3.62 6.01
N TYR A 63 7.34 2.30 5.94
CA TYR A 63 8.01 1.45 4.95
C TYR A 63 6.99 0.88 3.95
N ILE A 64 7.26 1.11 2.66
CA ILE A 64 6.39 0.69 1.56
C ILE A 64 7.19 -0.22 0.64
N ASN A 65 6.69 -1.44 0.43
CA ASN A 65 7.21 -2.35 -0.59
C ASN A 65 6.14 -2.49 -1.66
N THR A 66 6.40 -2.01 -2.87
CA THR A 66 5.42 -2.08 -3.97
C THR A 66 6.11 -2.32 -5.31
N PRO A 67 5.58 -3.20 -6.18
CA PRO A 67 6.08 -3.36 -7.54
C PRO A 67 5.82 -2.12 -8.41
N TYR A 68 4.78 -1.34 -8.07
CA TYR A 68 4.37 -0.16 -8.83
C TYR A 68 4.04 0.99 -7.88
N LEU A 69 4.84 2.05 -7.93
CA LEU A 69 4.57 3.28 -7.20
C LEU A 69 3.74 4.22 -8.10
N ILE A 70 2.44 3.99 -8.15
CA ILE A 70 1.49 4.83 -8.89
C ILE A 70 0.72 5.63 -7.86
N VAL A 71 1.15 6.88 -7.65
CA VAL A 71 0.63 7.77 -6.61
C VAL A 71 -0.02 8.99 -7.24
N ASP A 72 -1.07 9.49 -6.58
CA ASP A 72 -1.72 10.76 -6.89
C ASP A 72 -1.07 11.92 -6.10
N ASN A 73 -1.64 13.11 -6.25
CA ASN A 73 -1.09 14.31 -5.62
C ASN A 73 -1.24 14.28 -4.10
N GLU A 74 -2.33 13.69 -3.62
CA GLU A 74 -2.70 13.54 -2.22
C GLU A 74 -1.66 12.68 -1.48
N LEU A 75 -1.35 11.50 -2.02
CA LEU A 75 -0.31 10.61 -1.48
C LEU A 75 1.09 11.23 -1.58
N VAL A 76 1.44 11.86 -2.70
CA VAL A 76 2.73 12.55 -2.86
C VAL A 76 2.88 13.66 -1.81
N THR A 77 1.83 14.42 -1.56
CA THR A 77 1.80 15.47 -0.54
C THR A 77 1.95 14.89 0.86
N ALA A 78 1.21 13.82 1.18
CA ALA A 78 1.29 13.15 2.48
C ALA A 78 2.70 12.60 2.75
N LEU A 79 3.29 11.88 1.80
CA LEU A 79 4.66 11.36 1.90
C LEU A 79 5.66 12.51 2.09
N THR A 80 5.54 13.56 1.27
CA THR A 80 6.44 14.73 1.34
C THR A 80 6.36 15.43 2.70
N LEU A 81 5.16 15.66 3.23
CA LEU A 81 4.96 16.35 4.50
C LEU A 81 5.41 15.50 5.69
N SER A 82 5.12 14.20 5.68
CA SER A 82 5.56 13.28 6.73
C SER A 82 7.09 13.18 6.77
N ALA A 83 7.76 13.05 5.61
CA ALA A 83 9.23 13.05 5.53
C ALA A 83 9.85 14.34 6.07
N LYS A 84 9.30 15.51 5.67
CA LYS A 84 9.74 16.81 6.17
C LYS A 84 9.48 17.03 7.66
N SER A 85 8.51 16.32 8.22
CA SER A 85 8.19 16.34 9.65
C SER A 85 9.11 15.44 10.48
N GLY A 86 10.07 14.77 9.85
CA GLY A 86 11.06 13.92 10.53
C GLY A 86 10.69 12.44 10.59
N VAL A 87 9.57 12.02 9.99
CA VAL A 87 9.22 10.60 9.84
C VAL A 87 10.11 9.98 8.77
N GLU A 88 10.75 8.85 9.07
CA GLU A 88 11.55 8.13 8.07
C GLU A 88 10.63 7.43 7.07
N ILE A 89 10.73 7.80 5.80
CA ILE A 89 9.96 7.15 4.73
C ILE A 89 10.91 6.38 3.83
N ILE A 90 10.66 5.07 3.71
CA ILE A 90 11.40 4.18 2.81
C ILE A 90 10.42 3.54 1.84
N ILE A 91 10.72 3.66 0.55
CA ILE A 91 9.98 2.98 -0.51
C ILE A 91 10.93 2.03 -1.24
N VAL A 92 10.52 0.77 -1.36
CA VAL A 92 11.24 -0.25 -2.10
C VAL A 92 10.43 -0.66 -3.32
N THR A 93 11.06 -0.58 -4.48
CA THR A 93 10.50 -0.94 -5.79
C THR A 93 11.44 -1.95 -6.48
N PRO A 94 11.00 -2.70 -7.49
CA PRO A 94 11.87 -3.60 -8.24
C PRO A 94 12.82 -2.81 -9.15
N HIS A 95 14.06 -3.28 -9.28
CA HIS A 95 15.01 -2.76 -10.29
C HIS A 95 14.70 -3.28 -11.69
N ILE A 96 14.29 -4.55 -11.76
CA ILE A 96 13.94 -5.26 -12.99
C ILE A 96 12.42 -5.21 -13.12
N GLU A 97 11.93 -4.48 -14.11
CA GLU A 97 10.51 -4.39 -14.36
C GLU A 97 9.92 -5.70 -14.90
N ASP A 98 8.66 -5.95 -14.54
CA ASP A 98 7.82 -6.88 -15.29
C ASP A 98 7.02 -6.15 -16.40
N LYS A 99 6.82 -4.83 -16.24
CA LYS A 99 6.14 -3.91 -17.17
C LYS A 99 6.89 -2.58 -17.27
N TRP A 100 7.52 -2.33 -18.42
CA TRP A 100 8.33 -1.12 -18.67
C TRP A 100 7.58 0.20 -18.44
N TYR A 101 6.30 0.28 -18.82
CA TYR A 101 5.51 1.50 -18.67
C TYR A 101 5.18 1.82 -17.21
N ALA A 102 4.87 0.80 -16.40
CA ALA A 102 4.60 0.98 -14.97
C ALA A 102 5.87 1.39 -14.21
N HIS A 103 7.01 0.86 -14.65
CA HIS A 103 8.32 1.25 -14.14
C HIS A 103 8.67 2.71 -14.46
N MET A 104 8.34 3.20 -15.67
CA MET A 104 8.49 4.61 -16.02
C MET A 104 7.62 5.53 -15.15
N VAL A 105 6.34 5.17 -14.93
CA VAL A 105 5.44 5.95 -14.06
C VAL A 105 5.99 6.00 -12.62
N THR A 106 6.44 4.85 -12.11
CA THR A 106 7.07 4.74 -10.79
C THR A 106 8.25 5.70 -10.65
N ARG A 107 9.18 5.68 -11.60
CA ARG A 107 10.38 6.53 -11.59
C ARG A 107 10.10 8.02 -11.79
N ALA A 108 8.96 8.39 -12.38
CA ALA A 108 8.58 9.78 -12.60
C ALA A 108 8.45 10.57 -11.27
N TYR A 109 8.08 9.90 -10.18
CA TYR A 109 7.93 10.54 -8.86
C TYR A 109 9.20 10.51 -8.01
N TYR A 110 10.25 9.79 -8.43
CA TYR A 110 11.45 9.60 -7.60
C TYR A 110 12.12 10.92 -7.25
N SER A 111 12.35 11.82 -8.23
CA SER A 111 13.04 13.08 -7.97
C SER A 111 12.33 13.88 -6.88
N GLN A 112 11.02 14.06 -7.02
CA GLN A 112 10.21 14.84 -6.08
C GLN A 112 10.23 14.25 -4.67
N LEU A 113 10.08 12.93 -4.54
CA LEU A 113 10.06 12.25 -3.25
C LEU A 113 11.45 12.25 -2.59
N ILE A 114 12.50 12.01 -3.37
CA ILE A 114 13.89 12.04 -2.88
C ILE A 114 14.27 13.45 -2.39
N GLU A 115 13.91 14.49 -3.15
CA GLU A 115 14.11 15.88 -2.74
C GLU A 115 13.36 16.24 -1.45
N ALA A 116 12.23 15.58 -1.17
CA ALA A 116 11.48 15.74 0.06
C ALA A 116 12.06 14.96 1.27
N GLY A 117 13.08 14.13 1.05
CA GLY A 117 13.71 13.31 2.10
C GLY A 117 13.24 11.86 2.16
N VAL A 118 12.42 11.42 1.21
CA VAL A 118 12.04 10.00 1.09
C VAL A 118 13.22 9.20 0.55
N LYS A 119 13.50 8.04 1.16
CA LYS A 119 14.53 7.11 0.68
C LYS A 119 13.89 6.11 -0.26
N ILE A 120 14.40 6.01 -1.48
CA ILE A 120 13.94 5.03 -2.47
C ILE A 120 15.06 4.04 -2.75
N TYR A 121 14.74 2.75 -2.66
CA TYR A 121 15.65 1.66 -2.98
C TYR A 121 15.05 0.78 -4.07
N GLU A 122 15.89 0.31 -4.99
CA GLU A 122 15.49 -0.67 -5.98
C GLU A 122 16.03 -2.06 -5.61
N TYR A 123 15.12 -3.04 -5.52
CA TYR A 123 15.44 -4.44 -5.26
C TYR A 123 15.96 -5.10 -6.54
N THR A 124 17.21 -5.56 -6.51
CA THR A 124 17.92 -6.09 -7.68
C THR A 124 17.73 -7.60 -7.95
N PRO A 125 17.48 -8.48 -6.97
CA PRO A 125 17.21 -9.89 -7.24
C PRO A 125 15.78 -10.10 -7.79
N GLY A 126 15.56 -9.93 -9.09
CA GLY A 126 14.25 -10.09 -9.72
C GLY A 126 14.38 -10.62 -11.13
#